data_AF-A0AAD6T5D9-F1
#
_entry.id   AF-A0AAD6T5D9-F1
#
_cell.length_a   1.000
_cell.length_b   1.000
_cell.length_c   1.000
_cell.angle_alpha   90.00
_cell.angle_beta   90.00
_cell.angle_gamma   90.00
#
_symmetry.space_group_name_H-M   'P 1'
#
loop_
_entity.id
_entity.type
_entity.pdbx_description
1 polymer ?
#
loop_
_entity_poly.entity_id
_entity_poly.type
_entity_poly.pdbx_seq_one_letter_code
_entity_poly.pdbx_strand_id
1 'polypeptide(L)'
;ENYSRDSKEMVRITRARAGCPRFTEAGWKSLLQGDYVDFDQVSQELYGNKVTNSDQWNQIWNDFSKCVNFVFTTRGPELDAYSEYIKGLFLQTGTNLAHNVINCDRAVRTFIGNARQHLFDDLHVFGQFE
;
A
#
# COMPACT_ATOMS: atom_id res chain seq x y z
N GLU A 1 -24.46 -1.82 0.22
CA GLU A 1 -24.24 -0.36 0.37
C GLU A 1 -23.52 0.19 -0.86
N ASN A 2 -23.91 1.41 -1.26
CA ASN A 2 -23.71 2.04 -2.58
C ASN A 2 -22.29 2.64 -2.81
N TYR A 3 -21.23 2.03 -2.26
CA TYR A 3 -19.90 2.66 -2.18
C TYR A 3 -19.22 2.92 -3.54
N SER A 4 -19.62 2.24 -4.62
CA SER A 4 -19.03 2.42 -5.95
C SER A 4 -19.49 3.68 -6.68
N ARG A 5 -20.67 4.24 -6.32
CA ARG A 5 -21.30 5.33 -7.08
C ARG A 5 -20.72 6.71 -6.79
N ASP A 6 -20.00 6.90 -5.69
CA ASP A 6 -19.53 8.22 -5.27
C ASP A 6 -18.08 8.27 -4.79
N SER A 7 -17.19 7.56 -5.49
CA SER A 7 -15.76 7.57 -5.16
C SER A 7 -15.15 8.97 -5.21
N LYS A 8 -15.67 9.87 -6.06
CA LYS A 8 -15.18 11.24 -6.19
C LYS A 8 -15.52 12.09 -4.96
N GLU A 9 -16.76 12.01 -4.48
CA GLU A 9 -17.15 12.71 -3.26
C GLU A 9 -16.42 12.17 -2.04
N MET A 10 -16.24 10.85 -1.95
CA MET A 10 -15.49 10.23 -0.86
C MET A 10 -14.03 10.71 -0.82
N VAL A 11 -13.37 10.79 -1.99
CA VAL A 11 -12.02 11.37 -2.08
C VAL A 11 -12.04 12.84 -1.66
N ARG A 12 -13.02 13.63 -2.12
CA ARG A 12 -13.17 15.05 -1.76
C ARG A 12 -13.33 15.25 -0.26
N ILE A 13 -14.27 14.55 0.36
CA ILE A 13 -14.55 14.62 1.80
C ILE A 13 -13.33 14.19 2.60
N THR A 14 -12.70 13.07 2.22
CA THR A 14 -11.51 12.56 2.91
C THR A 14 -10.37 13.56 2.86
N ARG A 15 -10.11 14.14 1.69
CA ARG A 15 -9.04 15.14 1.50
C ARG A 15 -9.33 16.49 2.14
N ALA A 16 -10.60 16.83 2.38
CA ALA A 16 -11.00 18.05 3.07
C ALA A 16 -10.80 17.97 4.60
N ARG A 17 -10.64 16.77 5.17
CA ARG A 17 -10.39 16.59 6.61
C ARG A 17 -9.00 17.14 6.97
N ALA A 18 -8.93 17.84 8.11
CA ALA A 18 -7.67 18.33 8.64
C ALA A 18 -6.69 17.18 8.91
N GLY A 19 -5.41 17.39 8.59
CA GLY A 19 -4.38 16.36 8.76
C GLY A 19 -4.38 15.25 7.70
N CYS A 20 -5.14 15.41 6.60
CA CYS A 20 -5.10 14.46 5.49
C CYS A 20 -3.66 14.31 4.96
N PRO A 21 -3.10 13.09 4.92
CA PRO A 21 -1.77 12.86 4.36
C PRO A 21 -1.69 13.22 2.87
N ARG A 22 -0.47 13.56 2.42
CA ARG A 22 -0.19 13.75 1.00
C ARG A 22 -0.27 12.39 0.30
N PHE A 23 -1.08 12.30 -0.75
CA PHE A 23 -1.20 11.12 -1.60
C PHE A 23 -1.77 11.53 -2.96
N THR A 24 -1.71 10.63 -3.94
CA THR A 24 -2.29 10.89 -5.26
C THR A 24 -3.81 10.72 -5.25
N GLU A 25 -4.49 11.36 -6.21
CA GLU A 25 -5.94 11.20 -6.36
C GLU A 25 -6.31 9.76 -6.72
N ALA A 26 -5.54 9.15 -7.64
CA ALA A 26 -5.71 7.75 -8.01
C ALA A 26 -5.49 6.81 -6.81
N GLY A 27 -4.45 7.06 -6.00
CA GLY A 27 -4.18 6.28 -4.80
C GLY A 27 -5.31 6.38 -3.77
N TRP A 28 -5.82 7.59 -3.50
CA TRP A 28 -6.96 7.78 -2.60
C TRP A 28 -8.20 7.06 -3.10
N LYS A 29 -8.48 7.14 -4.40
CA LYS A 29 -9.61 6.47 -5.01
C LYS A 29 -9.53 4.95 -4.82
N SER A 30 -8.41 4.33 -5.20
CA SER A 30 -8.21 2.88 -5.03
C SER A 30 -8.29 2.45 -3.56
N LEU A 31 -7.66 3.21 -2.65
CA LEU A 31 -7.69 2.92 -1.21
C LEU A 31 -9.11 2.93 -0.65
N LEU A 32 -9.92 3.94 -1.00
CA LEU A 32 -11.30 4.07 -0.52
C LEU A 32 -12.24 3.03 -1.14
N GLN A 33 -11.92 2.54 -2.34
CA GLN A 33 -12.66 1.45 -2.99
C GLN A 33 -12.26 0.07 -2.46
N GLY A 34 -11.19 -0.01 -1.66
CA GLY A 34 -10.61 -1.27 -1.19
C GLY A 34 -9.89 -2.05 -2.29
N ASP A 35 -9.50 -1.36 -3.37
CA ASP A 35 -8.84 -1.95 -4.52
C ASP A 35 -7.31 -1.83 -4.40
N TYR A 36 -6.59 -2.56 -5.24
CA TYR A 36 -5.14 -2.49 -5.32
C TYR A 36 -4.65 -1.05 -5.60
N VAL A 37 -3.71 -0.59 -4.79
CA VAL A 37 -3.03 0.70 -4.98
C VAL A 37 -1.69 0.47 -5.67
N ASP A 38 -1.51 1.04 -6.86
CA ASP A 38 -0.27 0.90 -7.61
C ASP A 38 0.83 1.84 -7.08
N PHE A 39 1.81 1.28 -6.38
CA PHE A 39 2.92 2.04 -5.81
C PHE A 39 3.83 2.66 -6.86
N ASP A 40 3.96 2.07 -8.05
CA ASP A 40 4.75 2.69 -9.12
C ASP A 40 4.06 3.93 -9.65
N GLN A 41 2.73 3.88 -9.80
CA GLN A 41 1.94 5.05 -10.20
C GLN A 41 2.02 6.15 -9.13
N VAL A 42 1.81 5.80 -7.86
CA VAL A 42 1.87 6.77 -6.76
C VAL A 42 3.28 7.39 -6.67
N SER A 43 4.33 6.57 -6.75
CA SER A 43 5.71 7.04 -6.69
C SER A 43 6.05 7.93 -7.88
N GLN A 44 5.62 7.57 -9.09
CA GLN A 44 5.86 8.37 -10.29
C GLN A 44 5.22 9.77 -10.19
N GLU A 45 4.01 9.86 -9.63
CA GLU A 45 3.30 11.14 -9.46
C GLU A 45 3.82 11.98 -8.28
N LEU A 46 4.27 11.36 -7.18
CA LEU A 46 4.74 12.09 -6.00
C LEU A 46 6.23 12.43 -6.03
N TYR A 47 7.04 11.54 -6.62
CA TYR A 47 8.50 11.55 -6.53
C TYR A 47 9.20 11.54 -7.89
N GLY A 48 8.47 11.31 -8.99
CA GLY A 48 9.02 11.34 -10.35
C GLY A 48 9.79 10.07 -10.75
N ASN A 49 9.73 9.02 -9.94
CA ASN A 49 10.43 7.75 -10.17
C ASN A 49 9.56 6.53 -9.83
N LYS A 50 9.89 5.39 -10.43
CA LYS A 50 9.34 4.08 -10.06
C LYS A 50 10.02 3.52 -8.83
N VAL A 51 9.38 2.55 -8.18
CA VAL A 51 9.93 1.86 -7.02
C VAL A 51 10.85 0.73 -7.49
N THR A 52 12.15 0.86 -7.23
CA THR A 52 13.17 -0.11 -7.66
C THR A 52 14.10 -0.58 -6.54
N ASN A 53 14.00 0.01 -5.35
CA ASN A 53 14.80 -0.38 -4.18
C ASN A 53 14.01 -0.28 -2.87
N SER A 54 14.64 -0.75 -1.78
CA SER A 54 14.06 -0.78 -0.45
C SER A 54 13.72 0.60 0.10
N ASP A 55 14.54 1.62 -0.16
CA ASP A 55 14.32 2.97 0.38
C ASP A 55 13.08 3.62 -0.24
N GLN A 56 12.93 3.50 -1.56
CA GLN A 56 11.76 3.97 -2.30
C GLN A 56 10.50 3.20 -1.88
N TRP A 57 10.63 1.87 -1.70
CA TRP A 57 9.53 1.05 -1.21
C TRP A 57 9.11 1.47 0.21
N ASN A 58 10.07 1.69 1.11
CA ASN A 58 9.79 2.13 2.47
C ASN A 58 9.15 3.52 2.50
N GLN A 59 9.61 4.43 1.64
CA GLN A 59 9.00 5.76 1.51
C GLN A 59 7.52 5.68 1.10
N ILE A 60 7.21 4.91 0.04
CA ILE A 60 5.84 4.80 -0.45
C ILE A 60 4.94 4.02 0.51
N TRP A 61 5.46 2.98 1.17
CA TRP A 61 4.75 2.22 2.20
C TRP A 61 4.36 3.09 3.38
N ASN A 62 5.25 3.99 3.82
CA ASN A 62 4.98 4.93 4.90
C ASN A 62 3.86 5.91 4.54
N ASP A 63 3.83 6.44 3.32
CA ASP A 63 2.76 7.32 2.87
C ASP A 63 1.43 6.58 2.75
N PHE A 64 1.45 5.38 2.15
CA PHE A 64 0.28 4.50 2.08
C PHE A 64 -0.26 4.19 3.48
N SER A 65 0.60 3.78 4.41
CA SER A 65 0.20 3.42 5.78
C SER A 65 -0.42 4.59 6.54
N LYS A 66 0.11 5.81 6.37
CA LYS A 66 -0.52 7.02 6.92
C LYS A 66 -1.92 7.23 6.34
N CYS A 67 -2.10 7.03 5.04
CA CYS A 67 -3.40 7.15 4.38
C CYS A 67 -4.39 6.09 4.87
N VAL A 68 -3.95 4.83 5.00
CA VAL A 68 -4.78 3.75 5.53
C VAL A 68 -5.17 4.05 6.98
N ASN A 69 -4.24 4.44 7.86
CA ASN A 69 -4.53 4.77 9.25
C ASN A 69 -5.44 6.00 9.41
N PHE A 70 -5.39 6.94 8.47
CA PHE A 70 -6.27 8.11 8.45
C PHE A 70 -7.75 7.77 8.17
N VAL A 71 -7.98 6.72 7.37
CA VAL A 71 -9.32 6.22 7.01
C VAL A 71 -9.77 5.11 7.97
N PHE A 72 -8.86 4.22 8.33
CA PHE A 72 -9.07 3.01 9.12
C PHE A 72 -8.15 3.01 10.35
N THR A 73 -8.64 3.58 11.45
CA THR A 73 -7.81 3.89 12.63
C THR A 73 -7.27 2.67 13.39
N THR A 74 -7.78 1.46 13.11
CA THR A 74 -7.39 0.21 13.80
C THR A 74 -6.37 -0.63 13.04
N ARG A 75 -6.01 -0.27 11.80
CA ARG A 75 -5.14 -1.09 10.93
C ARG A 75 -3.64 -0.89 11.13
N GLY A 76 -3.22 -0.01 12.04
CA GLY A 76 -1.80 0.29 12.27
C GLY A 76 -0.93 -0.95 12.55
N PRO A 77 -1.28 -1.79 13.55
CA PRO A 77 -0.47 -2.97 13.89
C PRO A 77 -0.28 -3.96 12.72
N GLU A 78 -1.33 -4.12 11.91
CA GLU A 78 -1.36 -4.98 10.72
C GLU A 78 -0.36 -4.50 9.66
N LEU A 79 -0.34 -3.18 9.40
CA LEU A 79 0.57 -2.55 8.44
C LEU A 79 2.02 -2.57 8.93
N ASP A 80 2.25 -2.39 10.23
CA ASP A 80 3.58 -2.43 10.84
C ASP A 80 4.17 -3.85 10.72
N ALA A 81 3.38 -4.88 11.06
CA ALA A 81 3.81 -6.28 10.95
C ALA A 81 4.22 -6.65 9.51
N TYR A 82 3.42 -6.26 8.53
CA TYR A 82 3.75 -6.48 7.12
C TYR A 82 4.97 -5.68 6.65
N SER A 83 5.11 -4.45 7.14
CA SER A 83 6.28 -3.63 6.81
C SER A 83 7.58 -4.31 7.25
N GLU A 84 7.60 -4.83 8.47
CA GLU A 84 8.75 -5.55 9.01
C GLU A 84 9.04 -6.85 8.26
N TYR A 85 8.00 -7.57 7.83
CA TYR A 85 8.16 -8.75 6.97
C TYR A 85 8.86 -8.41 5.64
N ILE A 86 8.36 -7.41 4.89
CA ILE A 86 8.97 -7.03 3.60
C ILE A 86 10.38 -6.45 3.79
N LYS A 87 10.62 -5.65 4.84
CA LYS A 87 11.98 -5.19 5.18
C LYS A 87 12.91 -6.36 5.47
N GLY A 88 12.43 -7.39 6.17
CA GLY A 88 13.15 -8.64 6.38
C GLY A 88 13.54 -9.31 5.07
N LEU A 89 12.62 -9.38 4.10
CA LEU A 89 12.92 -9.91 2.76
C LEU A 89 13.98 -9.07 2.04
N PHE A 90 13.93 -7.74 2.11
CA PHE A 90 14.99 -6.88 1.56
C PHE A 90 16.34 -7.07 2.25
N LEU A 91 16.39 -7.33 3.56
CA LEU A 91 17.64 -7.57 4.27
C LEU A 91 18.27 -8.92 3.88
N GLN A 92 17.46 -9.93 3.63
CA GLN A 92 17.90 -11.25 3.19
C GLN A 92 18.24 -11.26 1.69
N THR A 93 17.54 -10.45 0.91
CA THR A 93 17.69 -10.35 -0.54
C THR A 93 18.69 -9.25 -0.88
N GLY A 94 19.89 -9.62 -1.35
CA GLY A 94 20.90 -8.63 -1.76
C GLY A 94 20.35 -7.59 -2.75
N THR A 95 20.93 -6.38 -2.77
CA THR A 95 20.42 -5.20 -3.51
C THR A 95 20.14 -5.46 -4.99
N ASN A 96 20.91 -6.32 -5.65
CA ASN A 96 20.74 -6.70 -7.06
C ASN A 96 19.42 -7.46 -7.34
N LEU A 97 18.83 -8.04 -6.31
CA LEU A 97 17.59 -8.81 -6.36
C LEU A 97 16.41 -8.10 -5.68
N ALA A 98 16.55 -6.82 -5.33
CA ALA A 98 15.48 -6.01 -4.72
C ALA A 98 14.16 -6.03 -5.52
N HIS A 99 14.25 -6.16 -6.85
CA HIS A 99 13.08 -6.29 -7.72
C HIS A 99 12.22 -7.53 -7.42
N ASN A 100 12.81 -8.63 -6.93
CA ASN A 100 12.06 -9.82 -6.53
C ASN A 100 11.18 -9.53 -5.32
N VAL A 101 11.72 -8.85 -4.31
CA VAL A 101 10.95 -8.44 -3.11
C VAL A 101 9.83 -7.47 -3.49
N ILE A 102 10.10 -6.52 -4.39
CA ILE A 102 9.08 -5.58 -4.89
C ILE A 102 7.97 -6.32 -5.66
N ASN A 103 8.33 -7.34 -6.45
CA ASN A 103 7.35 -8.15 -7.17
C ASN A 103 6.52 -9.03 -6.22
N CYS A 104 7.14 -9.60 -5.19
CA CYS A 104 6.47 -10.32 -4.11
C CYS A 104 5.46 -9.40 -3.39
N ASP A 105 5.89 -8.22 -2.94
CA ASP A 105 5.00 -7.22 -2.33
C ASP A 105 3.82 -6.85 -3.25
N ARG A 106 4.11 -6.64 -4.54
CA ARG A 106 3.06 -6.35 -5.54
C ARG A 106 2.05 -7.50 -5.61
N ALA A 107 2.50 -8.75 -5.61
CA ALA A 107 1.64 -9.92 -5.66
C ALA A 107 0.76 -10.02 -4.40
N VAL A 108 1.34 -9.83 -3.21
CA VAL A 108 0.61 -9.83 -1.94
C VAL A 108 -0.46 -8.72 -1.90
N ARG A 109 -0.09 -7.48 -2.23
CA ARG A 109 -1.05 -6.36 -2.25
C ARG A 109 -2.16 -6.56 -3.27
N THR A 110 -1.86 -7.16 -4.42
CA THR A 110 -2.87 -7.51 -5.43
C THR A 110 -3.81 -8.59 -4.91
N PHE A 111 -3.26 -9.62 -4.25
CA PHE A 111 -4.03 -10.70 -3.63
C PHE A 111 -5.00 -10.15 -2.57
N ILE A 112 -4.52 -9.31 -1.65
CA ILE A 112 -5.34 -8.68 -0.60
C ILE A 112 -6.46 -7.82 -1.22
N GLY A 113 -6.12 -6.96 -2.19
CA GLY A 113 -7.11 -6.08 -2.86
C GLY A 113 -8.20 -6.84 -3.62
N ASN A 114 -7.88 -8.00 -4.20
CA ASN A 114 -8.83 -8.81 -4.96
C ASN A 114 -9.64 -9.80 -4.10
N ALA A 115 -9.00 -10.42 -3.10
CA ALA A 115 -9.61 -11.48 -2.31
C ALA A 115 -10.52 -10.94 -1.20
N ARG A 116 -10.32 -9.69 -0.74
CA ARG A 116 -11.09 -8.98 0.32
C ARG A 116 -11.34 -9.77 1.63
N GLN A 117 -10.70 -10.93 1.80
CA GLN A 117 -10.84 -11.83 2.95
C GLN A 117 -9.54 -11.95 3.74
N HIS A 118 -8.44 -11.37 3.24
CA HIS A 118 -7.13 -11.41 3.86
C HIS A 118 -6.68 -10.01 4.27
N LEU A 119 -5.98 -9.95 5.39
CA LEU A 119 -5.36 -8.74 5.94
C LEU A 119 -3.83 -8.85 5.85
N PHE A 120 -3.14 -7.72 5.97
CA PHE A 120 -1.67 -7.63 5.93
C PHE A 120 -0.98 -8.39 7.08
N ASP A 121 -1.68 -8.77 8.13
CA ASP A 121 -1.16 -9.60 9.24
C ASP A 121 -1.30 -11.11 9.00
N ASP A 122 -1.93 -11.54 7.90
CA ASP A 122 -1.99 -12.95 7.47
C ASP A 122 -0.65 -13.43 6.86
N LEU A 123 0.47 -13.12 7.52
CA LEU A 123 1.83 -13.35 6.99
C LEU A 123 2.09 -14.80 6.59
N HIS A 124 1.46 -15.76 7.28
CA HIS A 124 1.56 -17.18 6.97
C HIS A 124 1.04 -17.54 5.57
N VAL A 125 0.17 -16.73 4.98
CA VAL A 125 -0.35 -16.90 3.61
C VAL A 125 0.63 -16.35 2.57
N PHE A 126 1.55 -15.46 2.95
CA PHE A 126 2.36 -14.71 1.98
C PHE A 126 3.65 -15.40 1.54
N GLY A 127 4.10 -16.43 2.26
CA GLY A 127 5.26 -17.22 1.84
C GLY A 127 5.10 -17.91 0.47
N GLN A 128 3.89 -17.96 -0.09
CA GLN A 128 3.66 -18.47 -1.45
C GLN A 128 4.09 -17.49 -2.57
N PHE A 129 4.41 -16.23 -2.23
CA PHE A 129 4.77 -15.18 -3.19
C PHE A 129 6.26 -14.82 -3.15
N GLU A 130 7.01 -15.36 -2.18
CA GLU A 130 8.49 -15.29 -2.12
C GLU A 130 9.14 -16.12 -3.24
#